data_AF-A0AAN7XEZ4-F1
#
_entry.id   AF-A0AAN7XEZ4-F1
#
_cell.length_a   1.000
_cell.length_b   1.000
_cell.length_c   1.000
_cell.angle_alpha   90.00
_cell.angle_beta   90.00
_cell.angle_gamma   90.00
#
_symmetry.space_group_name_H-M   'P 1'
#
loop_
_entity.id
_entity.type
_entity.pdbx_description
1 polymer ?
#
loop_
_entity_poly.entity_id
_entity_poly.type
_entity_poly.pdbx_seq_one_letter_code
_entity_poly.pdbx_strand_id
1 'polypeptide(L)'
;MGAPEEEAPRPPSDITVYGANCTLHGLSHIFLPGGVTIRRLLWAAAFSSSLSIFLYQVADRVIEYYQYPHVTILDEMDSPVMYFPAITICNYNSYRKSQILRNDIFWMAGLLGVEQGDFDDFMAALGQPTDNSKFFPSKSFNMLEFVQRASHNMDEMLLDCKYRGKDCGPENFTTVSMASFSL
;
A
#
# COMPACT_ATOMS: atom_id res chain seq x y z
N MET A 1 -67.70 13.38 47.56
CA MET A 1 -66.40 12.78 47.21
C MET A 1 -66.66 11.35 46.78
N GLY A 2 -66.86 11.12 45.48
CA GLY A 2 -66.84 9.78 44.90
C GLY A 2 -65.38 9.45 44.55
N ALA A 3 -64.92 8.26 44.92
CA ALA A 3 -63.56 7.80 44.66
C ALA A 3 -63.29 7.72 43.14
N PRO A 4 -62.05 7.92 42.67
CA PRO A 4 -61.69 7.68 41.28
C PRO A 4 -61.75 6.18 41.00
N GLU A 5 -62.49 5.77 39.96
CA GLU A 5 -62.41 4.41 39.42
C GLU A 5 -61.01 4.16 38.87
N GLU A 6 -60.34 3.16 39.43
CA GLU A 6 -59.02 2.69 39.00
C GLU A 6 -59.18 1.97 37.66
N GLU A 7 -58.68 2.57 36.57
CA GLU A 7 -58.75 2.01 35.21
C GLU A 7 -57.89 0.74 35.15
N ALA A 8 -58.54 -0.42 35.12
CA ALA A 8 -57.89 -1.72 35.08
C ALA A 8 -56.95 -1.85 33.85
N PRO A 9 -55.80 -2.55 33.96
CA PRO A 9 -54.87 -2.72 32.87
C PRO A 9 -55.56 -3.37 31.65
N ARG A 10 -55.42 -2.76 30.46
CA ARG A 10 -55.94 -3.33 29.21
C ARG A 10 -55.41 -4.76 29.04
N PRO A 11 -56.27 -5.76 28.81
CA PRO A 11 -55.83 -7.14 28.63
C PRO A 11 -54.89 -7.24 27.42
N PRO A 12 -53.84 -8.09 27.48
CA PRO A 12 -52.95 -8.28 26.34
C PRO A 12 -53.76 -8.70 25.11
N SER A 13 -53.48 -8.07 23.97
CA SER A 13 -54.12 -8.42 22.69
C SER A 13 -53.81 -9.87 22.33
N ASP A 14 -54.83 -10.64 21.98
CA ASP A 14 -54.70 -12.05 21.59
C ASP A 14 -53.73 -12.21 20.41
N ILE A 15 -52.79 -13.16 20.53
CA ILE A 15 -51.82 -13.49 19.48
C ILE A 15 -52.50 -13.88 18.17
N THR A 16 -53.73 -14.40 18.21
CA THR A 16 -54.52 -14.70 17.02
C THR A 16 -54.94 -13.44 16.26
N VAL A 17 -55.27 -12.36 16.98
CA VAL A 17 -55.61 -11.05 16.41
C VAL A 17 -54.38 -10.40 15.80
N TYR A 18 -53.22 -10.52 16.46
CA TYR A 18 -51.95 -10.04 15.92
C TYR A 18 -51.53 -10.80 14.66
N GLY A 19 -51.57 -12.13 14.70
CA GLY A 19 -51.20 -12.98 13.56
C GLY A 19 -52.08 -12.74 12.33
N ALA A 20 -53.36 -12.42 12.52
CA ALA A 20 -54.28 -12.06 11.45
C ALA A 20 -54.02 -10.67 10.84
N ASN A 21 -53.54 -9.71 11.64
CA ASN A 21 -53.36 -8.31 11.23
C ASN A 21 -51.92 -7.96 10.84
N CYS A 22 -50.95 -8.85 11.06
CA CYS A 22 -49.56 -8.61 10.68
C CYS A 22 -49.33 -8.78 9.17
N THR A 23 -48.32 -8.11 8.63
CA THR A 23 -47.89 -8.25 7.22
C THR A 23 -46.98 -9.46 6.99
N LEU A 24 -46.73 -10.25 8.04
CA LEU A 24 -45.82 -11.38 8.00
C LEU A 24 -46.52 -12.60 7.40
N HIS A 25 -46.16 -12.88 6.14
CA HIS A 25 -46.75 -13.97 5.38
C HIS A 25 -46.58 -15.32 6.11
N GLY A 26 -47.67 -16.07 6.24
CA GLY A 26 -47.70 -17.38 6.91
C GLY A 26 -48.14 -17.34 8.37
N LEU A 27 -48.00 -16.22 9.09
CA LEU A 27 -48.37 -16.13 10.51
C LEU A 27 -49.88 -16.27 10.74
N SER A 28 -50.68 -15.71 9.83
CA SER A 28 -52.15 -15.81 9.83
C SER A 28 -52.66 -17.24 9.62
N HIS A 29 -51.85 -18.13 9.04
CA HIS A 29 -52.18 -19.55 8.87
C HIS A 29 -51.77 -20.43 10.06
N ILE A 30 -50.96 -19.89 10.97
CA ILE A 30 -50.47 -20.59 12.16
C ILE A 30 -51.37 -20.26 13.37
N PHE A 31 -51.68 -18.97 13.59
CA PHE A 31 -52.42 -18.49 14.75
C PHE A 31 -53.90 -18.20 14.45
N LEU A 32 -54.65 -19.24 14.10
CA LEU A 32 -56.12 -19.17 14.00
C LEU A 32 -56.81 -19.61 15.31
N PRO A 33 -57.98 -19.08 15.65
CA PRO A 33 -58.77 -19.59 16.79
C PRO A 33 -59.10 -21.08 16.59
N GLY A 34 -58.94 -21.91 17.64
CA GLY A 34 -59.19 -23.36 17.61
C GLY A 34 -57.95 -24.24 17.84
N GLY A 35 -58.12 -25.57 17.80
CA GLY A 35 -57.09 -26.58 18.14
C GLY A 35 -55.99 -26.81 17.09
N VAL A 36 -54.99 -27.64 17.44
CA VAL A 36 -53.85 -27.99 16.58
C VAL A 36 -54.31 -28.88 15.42
N THR A 37 -53.99 -28.49 14.18
CA THR A 37 -54.29 -29.27 12.97
C THR A 37 -53.01 -29.53 12.16
N ILE A 38 -52.99 -30.62 11.38
CA ILE A 38 -51.84 -30.96 10.50
C ILE A 38 -51.50 -29.80 9.57
N ARG A 39 -52.52 -29.12 9.03
CA ARG A 39 -52.34 -27.93 8.18
C ARG A 39 -51.56 -26.82 8.90
N ARG A 40 -51.84 -26.55 10.18
CA ARG A 40 -51.10 -25.55 10.96
C ARG A 40 -49.67 -25.97 11.23
N LEU A 41 -49.43 -27.26 11.50
CA LEU A 41 -48.07 -27.78 11.66
C LEU A 41 -47.25 -27.64 10.38
N LEU A 42 -47.85 -27.90 9.22
CA LEU A 42 -47.19 -27.69 7.92
C LEU A 42 -46.88 -26.21 7.67
N TRP A 43 -47.82 -25.30 7.97
CA TRP A 43 -47.57 -23.85 7.85
C TRP A 43 -46.51 -23.37 8.83
N ALA A 44 -46.50 -23.87 10.07
CA ALA A 44 -45.49 -23.54 11.07
C ALA A 44 -44.11 -24.04 10.66
N ALA A 45 -44.02 -25.27 10.14
CA ALA A 45 -42.78 -25.83 9.62
C ALA A 45 -42.27 -25.02 8.42
N ALA A 46 -43.12 -24.75 7.42
CA ALA A 46 -42.75 -23.96 6.25
C ALA A 46 -42.31 -22.54 6.62
N PHE A 47 -43.03 -21.88 7.52
CA PHE A 47 -42.69 -20.56 8.03
C PHE A 47 -41.34 -20.58 8.76
N SER A 48 -41.14 -21.53 9.68
CA SER A 48 -39.88 -21.68 10.42
C SER A 48 -38.70 -21.95 9.48
N SER A 49 -38.86 -22.84 8.50
CA SER A 49 -37.85 -23.12 7.49
C SER A 49 -37.52 -21.87 6.66
N SER A 50 -38.52 -21.11 6.21
CA SER A 50 -38.29 -19.87 5.46
C SER A 50 -37.55 -18.81 6.29
N LEU A 51 -37.88 -18.68 7.57
CA LEU A 51 -37.22 -17.74 8.47
C LEU A 51 -35.75 -18.14 8.73
N SER A 52 -35.48 -19.43 8.94
CA SER A 52 -34.12 -19.93 9.13
C SER A 52 -33.26 -19.71 7.88
N ILE A 53 -33.79 -20.00 6.69
CA ILE A 53 -33.08 -19.76 5.42
C ILE A 53 -32.81 -18.27 5.22
N PHE A 54 -33.80 -17.42 5.49
CA PHE A 54 -33.65 -15.97 5.40
C PHE A 54 -32.55 -15.45 6.34
N LEU A 55 -32.58 -15.82 7.62
CA LEU A 55 -31.57 -15.38 8.60
C LEU A 55 -30.17 -15.88 8.24
N TYR A 56 -30.05 -17.13 7.75
CA TYR A 56 -28.79 -17.67 7.27
C TYR A 56 -28.22 -16.85 6.10
N GLN A 57 -29.04 -16.54 5.10
CA GLN A 57 -28.63 -15.72 3.95
C GLN A 57 -28.24 -14.29 4.36
N VAL A 58 -28.99 -13.68 5.29
CA VAL A 58 -28.67 -12.33 5.78
C VAL A 58 -27.34 -12.34 6.52
N ALA A 59 -27.09 -13.31 7.41
CA ALA A 59 -25.82 -13.42 8.13
C ALA A 59 -24.64 -13.61 7.17
N ASP A 60 -24.79 -14.51 6.18
CA ASP A 60 -23.78 -14.78 5.16
C ASP A 60 -23.41 -13.51 4.35
N ARG A 61 -24.42 -12.76 3.89
CA ARG A 61 -24.21 -11.49 3.17
C ARG A 61 -23.60 -10.39 4.06
N VAL A 62 -23.98 -10.31 5.34
CA VAL A 62 -23.40 -9.34 6.28
C VAL A 62 -21.92 -9.67 6.55
N ILE A 63 -21.59 -10.94 6.73
CA ILE A 63 -20.19 -11.39 6.90
C ILE A 63 -19.38 -11.02 5.65
N GLU A 64 -19.90 -11.33 4.46
CA GLU A 64 -19.26 -11.00 3.18
C GLU A 64 -19.07 -9.48 2.99
N TYR A 65 -20.08 -8.67 3.35
CA TYR A 65 -19.97 -7.21 3.32
C TYR A 65 -18.83 -6.69 4.21
N TYR A 66 -18.68 -7.24 5.41
CA TYR A 66 -17.60 -6.86 6.33
C TYR A 66 -16.22 -7.42 5.96
N GLN A 67 -16.12 -8.30 4.96
CA GLN A 67 -14.83 -8.67 4.37
C GLN A 67 -14.30 -7.59 3.41
N TYR A 68 -15.11 -6.59 3.06
CA TYR A 68 -14.78 -5.51 2.12
C TYR A 68 -14.14 -6.02 0.80
N PRO A 69 -14.76 -7.00 0.11
CA PRO A 69 -14.25 -7.46 -1.17
C PRO A 69 -14.37 -6.32 -2.20
N HIS A 70 -13.34 -6.17 -3.03
CA HIS A 70 -13.33 -5.24 -4.15
C HIS A 70 -12.93 -5.96 -5.43
N VAL A 71 -13.45 -5.49 -6.56
CA VAL A 71 -13.09 -5.97 -7.89
C VAL A 71 -12.40 -4.85 -8.64
N THR A 72 -11.28 -5.16 -9.29
CA THR A 72 -10.56 -4.22 -10.14
C THR A 72 -10.96 -4.46 -11.58
N ILE A 73 -11.42 -3.41 -12.26
CA ILE A 73 -11.71 -3.42 -13.69
C ILE A 73 -10.51 -2.77 -14.38
N LEU A 74 -9.97 -3.45 -15.40
CA LEU A 74 -8.84 -2.96 -16.19
C LEU A 74 -9.35 -2.51 -17.54
N ASP A 75 -9.15 -1.23 -17.85
CA ASP A 75 -9.50 -0.63 -19.13
C ASP A 75 -8.24 -0.03 -19.78
N GLU A 76 -8.05 -0.30 -21.06
CA GLU A 76 -7.01 0.31 -21.88
C GLU A 76 -7.64 1.42 -22.72
N MET A 77 -7.18 2.66 -22.54
CA MET A 77 -7.67 3.84 -23.27
C MET A 77 -6.53 4.51 -24.02
N ASP A 78 -6.72 4.76 -25.32
CA ASP A 78 -5.77 5.51 -26.12
C ASP A 78 -5.93 7.02 -25.88
N SER A 79 -4.81 7.70 -25.64
CA SER A 79 -4.75 9.16 -25.55
C SER A 79 -3.75 9.72 -26.57
N PRO A 80 -4.12 10.72 -27.40
CA PRO A 80 -3.20 11.35 -28.35
C PRO A 80 -2.08 12.15 -27.66
N VAL A 81 -2.24 12.47 -26.37
CA VAL A 81 -1.25 13.17 -25.56
C VAL A 81 -1.05 12.42 -24.24
N MET A 82 0.18 12.02 -23.97
CA MET A 82 0.59 11.43 -22.70
C MET A 82 1.78 12.20 -22.13
N TYR A 83 1.83 12.29 -20.80
CA TYR A 83 2.98 12.84 -20.10
C TYR A 83 4.15 11.85 -20.21
N PHE A 84 5.30 12.34 -20.66
CA PHE A 84 6.51 11.52 -20.67
C PHE A 84 6.99 11.33 -19.23
N PRO A 85 7.26 10.09 -18.80
CA PRO A 85 7.62 9.81 -17.42
C PRO A 85 9.00 10.39 -17.09
N ALA A 86 9.27 10.53 -15.79
CA ALA A 86 10.62 10.80 -15.33
C ALA A 86 11.50 9.57 -15.59
N ILE A 87 12.65 9.77 -16.24
CA ILE A 87 13.63 8.72 -16.51
C ILE A 87 14.82 8.94 -15.57
N THR A 88 15.02 8.00 -14.65
CA THR A 88 16.17 8.00 -13.73
C THR A 88 17.22 7.04 -14.24
N ILE A 89 18.43 7.54 -14.51
CA ILE A 89 19.56 6.76 -15.00
C ILE A 89 20.69 6.85 -13.98
N CYS A 90 21.19 5.70 -13.55
CA CYS A 90 22.36 5.59 -12.68
C CYS A 90 23.39 4.71 -13.36
N ASN A 91 24.67 5.12 -13.32
CA ASN A 91 25.74 4.24 -13.71
C ASN A 91 25.84 3.09 -12.70
N TYR A 92 25.99 1.85 -13.18
CA TYR A 92 26.20 0.70 -12.32
C TYR A 92 27.48 0.85 -11.47
N ASN A 93 28.51 1.48 -12.04
CA ASN A 93 29.68 1.85 -11.28
C ASN A 93 29.40 3.09 -10.43
N SER A 94 29.41 2.94 -9.11
CA SER A 94 29.09 4.03 -8.18
C SER A 94 30.11 5.16 -8.20
N TYR A 95 31.40 4.85 -8.39
CA TYR A 95 32.50 5.81 -8.23
C TYR A 95 33.53 5.70 -9.36
N ARG A 96 33.94 6.84 -9.92
CA ARG A 96 35.01 6.94 -10.91
C ARG A 96 36.35 6.65 -10.24
N LYS A 97 37.08 5.66 -10.75
CA LYS A 97 38.41 5.27 -10.25
C LYS A 97 39.40 6.45 -10.18
N SER A 98 39.35 7.35 -11.16
CA SER A 98 40.23 8.54 -11.23
C SER A 98 39.95 9.59 -10.14
N GLN A 99 38.78 9.54 -9.50
CA GLN A 99 38.37 10.49 -8.48
C GLN A 99 38.56 9.94 -7.06
N ILE A 100 38.99 8.69 -6.88
CA ILE A 100 39.21 8.13 -5.54
C ILE A 100 40.56 8.58 -4.99
N LEU A 101 40.55 9.19 -3.81
CA LEU A 101 41.75 9.70 -3.12
C LEU A 101 42.19 8.73 -2.02
N ARG A 102 43.48 8.80 -1.62
CA ARG A 102 44.00 8.02 -0.47
C ARG A 102 43.22 8.31 0.82
N ASN A 103 42.79 9.57 1.01
CA ASN A 103 41.96 9.95 2.15
C ASN A 103 40.59 9.23 2.13
N ASP A 104 40.00 9.05 0.94
CA ASP A 104 38.73 8.33 0.81
C ASP A 104 38.91 6.86 1.21
N ILE A 105 40.00 6.21 0.79
CA ILE A 105 40.31 4.84 1.19
C ILE A 105 40.51 4.73 2.69
N PHE A 106 41.24 5.66 3.30
CA PHE A 106 41.43 5.66 4.76
C PHE A 106 40.10 5.63 5.53
N TRP A 107 39.08 6.36 5.06
CA TRP A 107 37.77 6.42 5.71
C TRP A 107 36.77 5.35 5.22
N MET A 108 36.86 4.92 3.96
CA MET A 108 35.82 4.14 3.26
C MET A 108 36.27 2.75 2.82
N ALA A 109 37.51 2.36 3.10
CA ALA A 109 38.06 1.05 2.73
C ALA A 109 37.13 -0.12 3.05
N GLY A 110 36.57 -0.15 4.27
CA GLY A 110 35.64 -1.21 4.68
C GLY A 110 34.37 -1.26 3.82
N LEU A 111 33.84 -0.12 3.36
CA LEU A 111 32.68 -0.09 2.47
C LEU A 111 33.06 -0.51 1.04
N LEU A 112 34.28 -0.18 0.61
CA LEU A 112 34.80 -0.52 -0.71
C LEU A 112 35.35 -1.96 -0.78
N GLY A 113 35.31 -2.71 0.32
CA GLY A 113 35.83 -4.08 0.40
C GLY A 113 37.36 -4.17 0.36
N VAL A 114 38.05 -3.12 0.82
CA VAL A 114 39.50 -3.02 0.84
C VAL A 114 40.00 -3.24 2.26
N GLU A 115 40.91 -4.20 2.46
CA GLU A 115 41.55 -4.43 3.75
C GLU A 115 42.69 -3.42 4.00
N GLN A 116 42.99 -3.12 5.27
CA GLN A 116 44.01 -2.12 5.63
C GLN A 116 45.41 -2.42 5.07
N GLY A 117 45.76 -3.70 4.94
CA GLY A 117 47.04 -4.13 4.36
C GLY A 117 47.16 -3.86 2.86
N ASP A 118 46.03 -3.77 2.15
CA ASP A 118 45.98 -3.73 0.69
C ASP A 118 45.75 -2.32 0.13
N PHE A 119 45.88 -1.27 0.96
CA PHE A 119 45.62 0.11 0.53
C PHE A 119 46.55 0.53 -0.61
N ASP A 120 47.83 0.17 -0.52
CA ASP A 120 48.82 0.56 -1.52
C ASP A 120 48.59 -0.18 -2.84
N ASP A 121 48.24 -1.47 -2.79
CA ASP A 121 47.89 -2.29 -3.95
C ASP A 121 46.59 -1.82 -4.61
N PHE A 122 45.59 -1.46 -3.80
CA PHE A 122 44.34 -0.90 -4.30
C PHE A 122 44.56 0.46 -4.98
N MET A 123 45.36 1.34 -4.38
CA MET A 123 45.70 2.63 -4.98
C MET A 123 46.49 2.44 -6.30
N ALA A 124 47.39 1.46 -6.37
CA ALA A 124 48.08 1.10 -7.61
C ALA A 124 47.09 0.62 -8.68
N ALA A 125 46.13 -0.24 -8.32
CA ALA A 125 45.09 -0.74 -9.23
C ALA A 125 44.14 0.36 -9.74
N LEU A 126 43.97 1.44 -8.99
CA LEU A 126 43.25 2.65 -9.41
C LEU A 126 44.07 3.58 -10.31
N GLY A 127 45.37 3.29 -10.50
CA GLY A 127 46.30 4.18 -11.21
C GLY A 127 46.65 5.44 -10.42
N GLN A 128 46.49 5.42 -9.09
CA GLN A 128 46.78 6.53 -8.20
C GLN A 128 48.19 6.41 -7.59
N PRO A 129 48.79 7.51 -7.10
CA PRO A 129 50.10 7.46 -6.44
C PRO A 129 50.08 6.55 -5.20
N THR A 130 51.04 5.64 -5.13
CA THR A 130 51.20 4.71 -4.00
C THR A 130 52.02 5.29 -2.84
N ASP A 131 52.86 6.31 -3.10
CA ASP A 131 53.66 6.97 -2.08
C ASP A 131 52.78 7.60 -0.98
N ASN A 132 52.88 7.05 0.22
CA ASN A 132 52.12 7.46 1.40
C ASN A 132 52.98 8.23 2.41
N SER A 133 54.26 8.52 2.11
CA SER A 133 55.21 9.13 3.04
C SER A 133 54.79 10.52 3.55
N LYS A 134 53.96 11.23 2.77
CA LYS A 134 53.38 12.54 3.11
C LYS A 134 51.88 12.49 3.38
N PHE A 135 51.30 11.30 3.49
CA PHE A 135 49.87 11.15 3.71
C PHE A 135 49.54 11.35 5.19
N PHE A 136 48.68 12.33 5.46
CA PHE A 136 48.05 12.52 6.76
C PHE A 136 46.53 12.53 6.54
N PRO A 137 45.76 11.67 7.24
CA PRO A 137 44.32 11.63 7.07
C PRO A 137 43.69 12.96 7.51
N SER A 138 42.60 13.33 6.83
CA SER A 138 41.79 14.48 7.23
C SER A 138 41.20 14.27 8.62
N LYS A 139 40.88 15.36 9.33
CA LYS A 139 40.23 15.26 10.67
C LYS A 139 38.78 14.78 10.60
N SER A 140 38.13 14.99 9.46
CA SER A 140 36.73 14.65 9.22
C SER A 140 36.54 14.13 7.81
N PHE A 141 35.43 13.45 7.57
CA PHE A 141 35.05 12.91 6.27
C PHE A 141 33.58 13.24 5.99
N ASN A 142 33.29 13.77 4.80
CA ASN A 142 31.93 14.10 4.38
C ASN A 142 31.48 13.18 3.24
N MET A 143 30.53 12.30 3.54
CA MET A 143 29.96 11.37 2.58
C MET A 143 29.32 12.06 1.38
N LEU A 144 28.64 13.20 1.59
CA LEU A 144 27.98 13.92 0.50
C LEU A 144 29.02 14.47 -0.49
N GLU A 145 30.10 15.05 0.02
CA GLU A 145 31.19 15.58 -0.80
C GLU A 145 31.89 14.46 -1.56
N PHE A 146 32.18 13.34 -0.90
CA PHE A 146 32.72 12.14 -1.55
C PHE A 146 31.82 11.66 -2.70
N VAL A 147 30.52 11.48 -2.47
CA VAL A 147 29.60 11.02 -3.51
C VAL A 147 29.50 12.03 -4.64
N GLN A 148 29.35 13.33 -4.36
CA GLN A 148 29.26 14.37 -5.40
C GLN A 148 30.51 14.46 -6.27
N ARG A 149 31.70 14.28 -5.67
CA ARG A 149 32.98 14.35 -6.40
C ARG A 149 33.30 13.06 -7.15
N ALA A 150 33.17 11.92 -6.47
CA ALA A 150 33.61 10.63 -7.00
C ALA A 150 32.59 9.98 -7.94
N SER A 151 31.30 10.29 -7.82
CA SER A 151 30.27 9.73 -8.71
C SER A 151 30.42 10.23 -10.15
N HIS A 152 29.72 9.55 -11.07
CA HIS A 152 29.69 9.91 -12.48
C HIS A 152 28.83 11.16 -12.73
N ASN A 153 29.35 12.11 -13.49
CA ASN A 153 28.58 13.29 -13.92
C ASN A 153 27.91 13.07 -15.26
N MET A 154 26.72 13.63 -15.43
CA MET A 154 25.95 13.52 -16.67
C MET A 154 26.69 14.15 -17.86
N ASP A 155 27.40 15.26 -17.64
CA ASP A 155 28.18 15.98 -18.65
C ASP A 155 29.21 15.10 -19.38
N GLU A 156 29.77 14.11 -18.68
CA GLU A 156 30.78 13.20 -19.24
C GLU A 156 30.17 11.93 -19.84
N MET A 157 28.97 11.53 -19.40
CA MET A 157 28.31 10.30 -19.84
C MET A 157 27.38 10.52 -21.03
N LEU A 158 26.76 11.71 -21.13
CA LEU A 158 25.75 12.00 -22.13
C LEU A 158 26.40 12.41 -23.45
N LEU A 159 26.48 11.48 -24.40
CA LEU A 159 27.08 11.74 -25.71
C LEU A 159 26.11 12.41 -26.70
N ASP A 160 24.84 12.01 -26.68
CA ASP A 160 23.76 12.59 -27.50
C ASP A 160 22.45 12.44 -26.72
N CYS A 161 21.58 13.44 -26.86
CA CYS A 161 20.27 13.43 -26.20
C CYS A 161 19.27 14.13 -27.12
N LYS A 162 18.20 13.39 -27.46
CA LYS A 162 17.09 13.93 -28.25
C LYS A 162 15.77 13.51 -27.68
N TYR A 163 14.90 14.48 -27.44
CA TYR A 163 13.54 14.24 -27.00
C TYR A 163 12.55 14.85 -28.00
N ARG A 164 11.72 13.99 -28.62
CA ARG A 164 10.78 14.38 -29.69
C ARG A 164 11.45 15.17 -30.83
N GLY A 165 12.68 14.78 -31.18
CA GLY A 165 13.47 15.42 -32.24
C GLY A 165 14.12 16.74 -31.86
N LYS A 166 14.00 17.20 -30.61
CA LYS A 166 14.72 18.37 -30.09
C LYS A 166 15.94 17.93 -29.31
N ASP A 167 17.04 18.64 -29.48
CA ASP A 167 18.26 18.39 -28.70
C ASP A 167 18.03 18.71 -27.23
N CYS A 168 18.58 17.86 -26.36
CA CYS A 168 18.65 18.05 -24.92
C CYS A 168 20.10 17.92 -24.44
N GLY A 169 20.38 18.40 -23.24
CA GLY A 169 21.72 18.36 -22.67
C GLY A 169 21.71 17.95 -21.19
N PRO A 170 22.89 17.86 -20.57
CA PRO A 170 23.05 17.54 -19.15
C PRO A 170 22.26 18.47 -18.22
N GLU A 171 22.05 19.73 -18.62
CA GLU A 171 21.24 20.72 -17.90
C GLU A 171 19.76 20.34 -17.78
N ASN A 172 19.27 19.42 -18.61
CA ASN A 172 17.92 18.87 -18.52
C ASN A 172 17.81 17.68 -17.58
N PHE A 173 18.92 17.26 -16.95
CA PHE A 173 18.96 16.20 -15.95
C PHE A 173 19.20 16.79 -14.56
N THR A 174 18.44 16.29 -13.59
CA THR A 174 18.59 16.70 -12.19
C THR A 174 19.32 15.61 -11.41
N THR A 175 20.41 15.99 -10.73
CA THR A 175 21.12 15.07 -9.84
C THR A 175 20.26 14.75 -8.61
N VAL A 176 19.96 13.47 -8.41
CA VAL A 176 19.24 12.98 -7.23
C VAL A 176 20.21 12.19 -6.36
N SER A 177 20.42 12.63 -5.12
CA SER A 177 21.19 11.89 -4.13
C SER A 177 20.25 11.38 -3.03
N MET A 178 20.50 10.19 -2.48
CA MET A 178 19.65 9.60 -1.42
C MET A 178 19.50 10.51 -0.19
N ALA A 179 20.40 11.47 0.03
CA ALA A 179 20.29 12.46 1.10
C ALA A 179 19.15 13.47 0.89
N SER A 180 18.61 13.60 -0.33
CA SER A 180 17.50 14.50 -0.67
C SER A 180 16.12 13.87 -0.47
N PHE A 181 16.04 12.57 -0.16
CA PHE A 181 14.79 11.94 0.28
C PHE A 181 14.63 12.15 1.79
N SER A 182 14.21 13.35 2.18
CA SER A 182 13.46 13.49 3.44
C SER A 182 12.11 12.81 3.25
N LEU A 183 11.97 11.62 3.81
CA LEU A 183 10.67 11.06 4.17
C LEU A 183 10.06 11.87 5.32
#